data_AF-A0A011MPK0-F1
#
_entry.id   AF-A0A011MPK0-F1
#
_cell.length_a   1.000
_cell.length_b   1.000
_cell.length_c   1.000
_cell.angle_alpha   90.00
_cell.angle_beta   90.00
_cell.angle_gamma   90.00
#
_symmetry.space_group_name_H-M   'P 1'
#
loop_
_entity.id
_entity.type
_entity.pdbx_description
1 polymer ?
#
loop_
_entity_poly.entity_id
_entity_poly.type
_entity_poly.pdbx_seq_one_letter_code
_entity_poly.pdbx_strand_id
1 'polypeptide(L)'
;MEKAGPVKPGIYNLYLASPPDKTKTHDGVILHVDRDSVFQQVGKNVVKHDRVDFAKTPSIGSHSSITYDQGKAIASTASHALIRGVLR
;
A
#
# COMPACT_ATOMS: atom_id res chain seq x y z
N MET A 1 -2.77 9.71 -18.79
CA MET A 1 -3.14 10.13 -17.42
C MET A 1 -3.48 8.91 -16.62
N GLU A 2 -2.51 8.43 -15.83
CA GLU A 2 -2.74 7.42 -14.80
C GLU A 2 -3.71 7.99 -13.75
N LYS A 3 -4.94 7.45 -13.71
CA LYS A 3 -5.91 7.85 -12.70
C LYS A 3 -5.46 7.28 -11.37
N ALA A 4 -5.09 8.15 -10.43
CA ALA A 4 -4.96 7.76 -9.03
C ALA A 4 -6.25 7.04 -8.62
N GLY A 5 -6.12 5.80 -8.14
CA GLY A 5 -7.21 5.09 -7.50
C GLY A 5 -7.71 5.82 -6.25
N PRO A 6 -8.55 5.20 -5.40
CA PRO A 6 -9.38 5.83 -4.37
C PRO A 6 -8.61 6.40 -3.14
N VAL A 7 -7.44 7.00 -3.33
CA VAL A 7 -6.76 7.79 -2.29
C VAL A 7 -7.61 9.04 -2.04
N LYS A 8 -8.03 9.24 -0.79
CA LYS A 8 -8.76 10.45 -0.41
C LYS A 8 -7.87 11.67 -0.64
N PRO A 9 -8.38 12.78 -1.21
CA PRO A 9 -7.62 14.01 -1.29
C PRO A 9 -7.18 14.47 0.11
N GLY A 10 -5.90 14.78 0.29
CA GLY A 10 -5.35 15.20 1.58
C GLY A 10 -3.83 15.36 1.54
N ILE A 11 -3.29 16.13 2.49
CA ILE A 11 -1.84 16.24 2.68
C ILE A 11 -1.40 15.08 3.57
N TYR A 12 -0.64 14.16 3.00
CA TYR A 12 -0.04 13.05 3.72
C TYR A 12 1.41 13.38 4.05
N ASN A 13 1.76 13.43 5.34
CA ASN A 13 3.11 13.73 5.76
C ASN A 13 4.00 12.47 5.68
N LEU A 14 4.56 12.23 4.48
CA LEU A 14 5.46 11.09 4.24
C LEU A 14 6.81 11.22 4.97
N TYR A 15 7.18 12.42 5.41
CA TYR A 15 8.39 12.64 6.21
C TYR A 15 8.28 11.99 7.60
N LEU A 16 7.06 11.83 8.13
CA LEU A 16 6.81 11.14 9.39
C LEU A 16 6.65 9.61 9.23
N ALA A 17 6.92 9.08 8.03
CA ALA A 17 6.77 7.67 7.80
C ALA A 17 7.78 6.86 8.61
N SER A 18 7.28 5.85 9.31
CA SER A 18 8.11 4.95 10.13
C SER A 18 8.53 3.72 9.34
N PRO A 19 9.70 3.11 9.63
CA PRO A 19 10.08 1.84 9.04
C PRO A 19 9.08 0.73 9.43
N PRO A 20 8.98 -0.36 8.66
CA PRO A 20 8.01 -1.41 8.93
C PRO A 20 8.52 -2.30 10.07
N ASP A 21 7.62 -2.65 10.98
CA ASP A 21 7.82 -3.80 11.84
C ASP A 21 7.64 -5.07 11.00
N LYS A 22 8.75 -5.68 10.55
CA LYS A 22 8.72 -6.85 9.66
C LYS A 22 8.15 -8.11 10.32
N THR A 23 7.82 -8.09 11.61
CA THR A 23 7.13 -9.20 12.30
C THR A 23 5.61 -9.10 12.24
N LYS A 24 5.07 -7.98 11.75
CA LYS A 24 3.63 -7.70 11.70
C LYS A 24 3.10 -7.66 10.28
N THR A 25 1.79 -7.86 10.18
CA THR A 25 1.02 -7.54 8.98
C THR A 25 0.66 -6.06 8.98
N HIS A 26 1.01 -5.37 7.89
CA HIS A 26 0.65 -3.97 7.65
C HIS A 26 -0.53 -3.92 6.68
N ASP A 27 -1.70 -3.58 7.18
CA ASP A 27 -2.94 -3.56 6.41
C ASP A 27 -3.41 -2.12 6.21
N GLY A 28 -3.59 -1.71 4.94
CA GLY A 28 -3.88 -0.32 4.63
C GLY A 28 -3.71 0.10 3.18
N VAL A 29 -3.89 1.40 2.92
CA VAL A 29 -3.90 1.97 1.57
C VAL A 29 -2.49 2.35 1.12
N ILE A 30 -2.12 1.99 -0.09
CA ILE A 30 -0.87 2.46 -0.71
C ILE A 30 -1.03 3.92 -1.13
N LEU A 31 -0.28 4.81 -0.49
CA LEU A 31 -0.33 6.24 -0.76
C LEU A 31 0.56 6.63 -1.94
N HIS A 32 1.78 6.10 -1.96
CA HIS A 32 2.78 6.45 -2.94
C HIS A 32 3.79 5.32 -3.12
N VAL A 33 4.38 5.27 -4.31
CA VAL A 33 5.43 4.34 -4.67
C VAL A 33 6.43 5.11 -5.51
N ASP A 34 7.67 5.20 -5.06
CA ASP A 34 8.78 5.78 -5.80
C ASP A 34 9.86 4.73 -6.11
N ARG A 35 11.06 5.18 -6.52
CA ARG A 35 12.16 4.30 -6.91
C ARG A 35 12.73 3.50 -5.74
N ASP A 36 12.66 4.06 -4.54
CA ASP A 36 13.33 3.54 -3.34
C ASP A 36 12.34 3.01 -2.32
N SER A 37 11.08 3.47 -2.35
CA SER A 37 10.13 3.29 -1.26
C SER A 37 8.70 2.98 -1.71
N VAL A 38 8.00 2.21 -0.88
CA VAL A 38 6.54 2.04 -0.91
C VAL A 38 5.97 2.63 0.36
N PHE A 39 5.04 3.57 0.24
CA PHE A 39 4.39 4.23 1.37
C PHE A 39 2.97 3.70 1.55
N GLN A 40 2.69 3.16 2.72
CA GLN A 40 1.39 2.62 3.09
C GLN A 40 0.83 3.38 4.28
N GLN A 41 -0.44 3.79 4.19
CA GLN A 41 -1.17 4.30 5.34
C GLN A 41 -1.76 3.13 6.13
N VAL A 42 -1.29 2.92 7.36
CA VAL A 42 -1.81 1.94 8.31
C VAL A 42 -2.49 2.70 9.45
N GLY A 43 -3.82 2.67 9.48
CA GLY A 43 -4.62 3.51 10.36
C GLY A 43 -4.37 5.01 10.10
N LYS A 44 -3.79 5.71 11.08
CA LYS A 44 -3.41 7.14 10.98
C LYS A 44 -1.92 7.36 10.67
N ASN A 45 -1.12 6.29 10.69
CA ASN A 45 0.32 6.36 10.50
C ASN A 45 0.70 6.01 9.06
N VAL A 46 1.87 6.46 8.63
CA VAL A 46 2.46 6.05 7.36
C VAL A 46 3.64 5.12 7.66
N VAL A 47 3.66 3.98 6.99
CA VAL A 47 4.75 3.02 7.01
C VAL A 47 5.50 3.13 5.68
N LYS A 48 6.82 3.23 5.76
CA LYS A 48 7.73 3.27 4.60
C LYS A 48 8.41 1.92 4.48
N HIS A 49 8.18 1.23 3.38
CA HIS A 49 8.82 -0.04 3.05
C HIS A 49 9.90 0.18 1.98
N ASP A 50 11.01 -0.57 2.04
CA ASP A 50 12.04 -0.52 1.00
C ASP A 50 11.52 -1.17 -0.29
N ARG A 51 11.57 -0.44 -1.41
CA ARG A 51 11.08 -0.90 -2.73
C ARG A 51 11.77 -2.19 -3.17
N VAL A 52 13.05 -2.35 -2.83
CA VAL A 52 13.88 -3.50 -3.20
C VAL A 52 13.42 -4.82 -2.54
N ASP A 53 12.65 -4.74 -1.45
CA ASP A 53 12.11 -5.93 -0.79
C ASP A 53 10.95 -6.54 -1.57
N PHE A 54 10.35 -5.81 -2.51
CA PHE A 54 9.21 -6.26 -3.30
C PHE A 54 9.66 -6.83 -4.65
N ALA A 55 9.25 -8.06 -4.96
CA ALA A 55 9.35 -8.59 -6.31
C ALA A 55 8.44 -7.81 -7.30
N LYS A 56 7.25 -7.43 -6.82
CA LYS A 56 6.30 -6.55 -7.52
C LYS A 56 5.62 -5.66 -6.49
N THR A 57 5.56 -4.37 -6.75
CA THR A 57 4.88 -3.47 -5.82
C THR A 57 3.38 -3.48 -5.95
N PRO A 58 2.69 -3.20 -4.84
CA PRO A 58 1.27 -2.94 -4.88
C PRO A 58 0.97 -1.64 -5.65
N SER A 59 -0.29 -1.50 -6.08
CA SER A 59 -0.73 -0.35 -6.88
C SER A 59 -1.09 0.83 -5.97
N ILE A 60 -0.72 2.05 -6.36
CA ILE A 60 -1.12 3.27 -5.66
C ILE A 60 -2.66 3.34 -5.56
N GLY A 61 -3.18 3.68 -4.38
CA GLY A 61 -4.61 3.73 -4.08
C GLY A 61 -5.26 2.39 -3.79
N SER A 62 -4.55 1.27 -3.93
CA SER A 62 -5.08 -0.04 -3.54
C SER A 62 -5.00 -0.22 -2.02
N HIS A 63 -5.99 -0.92 -1.47
CA HIS A 63 -5.91 -1.47 -0.12
C HIS A 63 -5.14 -2.79 -0.17
N SER A 64 -3.99 -2.83 0.48
CA SER A 64 -3.07 -3.97 0.46
C SER A 64 -2.73 -4.41 1.88
N SER A 65 -2.51 -5.71 2.03
CA SER A 65 -1.90 -6.31 3.21
C SER A 65 -0.44 -6.65 2.86
N ILE A 66 0.51 -6.16 3.66
CA ILE A 66 1.94 -6.38 3.45
C ILE A 66 2.49 -7.14 4.66
N THR A 67 3.06 -8.31 4.40
CA THR A 67 3.84 -9.10 5.36
C THR A 67 5.27 -9.26 4.86
N TYR A 68 6.16 -9.75 5.72
CA TYR A 68 7.53 -10.06 5.36
C TYR A 68 7.84 -11.53 5.60
N ASP A 69 8.47 -12.16 4.62
CA ASP A 69 9.04 -13.50 4.72
C ASP A 69 10.49 -13.46 4.27
N GLN A 70 11.42 -13.92 5.13
CA GLN A 70 12.87 -13.88 4.88
C GLN A 70 13.38 -12.51 4.36
N GLY A 71 12.81 -11.42 4.89
CA GLY A 71 13.15 -10.05 4.48
C GLY A 71 12.52 -9.58 3.17
N LYS A 72 11.81 -10.43 2.44
CA LYS A 72 11.03 -10.08 1.25
C LYS A 72 9.62 -9.66 1.61
N ALA A 73 9.14 -8.61 0.97
CA ALA A 73 7.80 -8.10 1.17
C ALA A 73 6.81 -8.85 0.28
N ILE A 74 5.76 -9.40 0.89
CA ILE A 74 4.66 -10.08 0.22
C ILE A 74 3.43 -9.17 0.32
N ALA A 75 3.03 -8.59 -0.80
CA ALA A 75 1.86 -7.71 -0.89
C ALA A 75 0.67 -8.47 -1.48
N SER A 76 -0.43 -8.52 -0.73
CA SER A 76 -1.72 -9.05 -1.20
C SER A 76 -2.73 -7.92 -1.27
N THR A 77 -3.24 -7.64 -2.46
CA THR A 77 -4.35 -6.70 -2.63
C THR A 77 -5.64 -7.38 -2.22
N ALA A 78 -6.39 -6.80 -1.28
CA ALA A 78 -7.79 -7.16 -1.13
C ALA A 78 -8.51 -6.69 -2.40
N SER A 79 -8.66 -7.60 -3.37
CA SER A 79 -9.50 -7.35 -4.54
C SER A 79 -10.91 -7.14 -4.00
N HIS A 80 -11.29 -5.89 -3.83
CA HIS A 80 -12.68 -5.54 -3.90
C HIS A 80 -13.06 -5.90 -5.33
N ALA A 81 -13.52 -7.13 -5.52
CA ALA A 81 -14.34 -7.49 -6.66
C ALA A 81 -15.47 -6.47 -6.61
N LEU A 82 -15.27 -5.42 -7.39
CA LEU A 82 -16.21 -4.36 -7.56
C LEU A 82 -17.43 -5.07 -8.13
N ILE A 83 -18.47 -5.22 -7.31
CA ILE A 83 -19.77 -5.70 -7.76
C ILE A 83 -20.26 -4.64 -8.75
N ARG A 84 -19.82 -4.76 -10.00
CA ARG A 84 -20.24 -3.99 -11.17
C ARG A 84 -20.95 -4.99 -12.09
N GLY A 85 -22.28 -4.94 -12.05
CA GLY A 85 -23.19 -5.70 -12.92
C GLY A 85 -24.41 -6.20 -12.14
N VAL A 86 -25.43 -5.35 -11.94
CA VAL A 86 -26.68 -5.27 -12.73
C VAL A 86 -27.62 -6.46 -12.52
N LEU A 87 -28.82 -6.20 -12.02
CA LEU A 87 -30.03 -6.65 -12.69
C LEU A 87 -31.16 -5.62 -12.55
N ARG A 88 -31.98 -5.61 -13.61
CA ARG A 88 -33.01 -4.66 -14.07
C ARG A 88 -33.92 -4.02 -13.02
#